data_AF-A0A0S2T9L5-F1
#
_entry.id   AF-A0A0S2T9L5-F1
#
_cell.length_a   1.000
_cell.length_b   1.000
_cell.length_c   1.000
_cell.angle_alpha   90.00
_cell.angle_beta   90.00
_cell.angle_gamma   90.00
#
_symmetry.space_group_name_H-M   'P 1'
#
loop_
_entity.id
_entity.type
_entity.pdbx_description
1 polymer ?
#
loop_
_entity_poly.entity_id
_entity_poly.type
_entity_poly.pdbx_seq_one_letter_code
_entity_poly.pdbx_strand_id
1 'polypeptide(L)'
;MKDRICTHCYYVGQPTTQGMGSFAVDALMWLIFFSLSMFSSIFPLMLIPLAWTSYHILIYNKSTCPKCGRLNMVRLESRKGKRALQGPSVKVSYSAAEDPERPDEQPQPPRRRASDR
;
A
#
# COMPACT_ATOMS: atom_id res chain seq x y z
N MET A 1 2.08 6.84 -8.36
CA MET A 1 1.37 6.21 -7.21
C MET A 1 1.81 6.91 -5.93
N LYS A 2 0.93 7.12 -4.95
CA LYS A 2 1.30 7.80 -3.68
C LYS A 2 2.07 6.86 -2.76
N ASP A 3 3.18 7.34 -2.20
CA ASP A 3 4.01 6.57 -1.27
C ASP A 3 3.26 6.23 0.03
N ARG A 4 3.56 5.05 0.57
CA ARG A 4 3.02 4.53 1.83
C ARG A 4 4.16 4.17 2.77
N ILE A 5 3.90 4.28 4.08
CA ILE A 5 4.82 3.87 5.14
C ILE A 5 4.31 2.61 5.84
N CYS A 6 5.19 1.64 6.03
CA CYS A 6 4.89 0.46 6.85
C CYS A 6 4.96 0.81 8.34
N THR A 7 3.92 0.50 9.12
CA THR A 7 3.94 0.77 10.58
C THR A 7 4.80 -0.19 11.39
N HIS A 8 5.25 -1.29 10.79
CA HIS A 8 6.08 -2.29 11.48
C HIS A 8 7.58 -2.09 11.24
N CYS A 9 7.99 -1.91 9.98
CA CYS A 9 9.41 -1.80 9.62
C CYS A 9 9.81 -0.40 9.17
N TYR A 10 8.87 0.57 9.18
CA TYR A 10 9.08 1.97 8.81
C TYR A 10 9.59 2.21 7.38
N TYR A 11 9.53 1.18 6.52
CA TYR A 11 9.85 1.31 5.10
C TYR A 11 8.85 2.25 4.41
N VAL A 12 9.38 3.21 3.65
CA VAL A 12 8.62 4.15 2.81
C VAL A 12 8.80 3.76 1.35
N GLY A 13 7.70 3.58 0.63
CA GLY A 13 7.74 3.32 -0.81
C GLY A 13 6.42 2.80 -1.35
N GLN A 14 6.47 2.24 -2.55
CA GLN A 14 5.29 1.68 -3.17
C GLN A 14 4.93 0.32 -2.56
N PRO A 15 3.64 0.10 -2.22
CA PRO A 15 3.19 -1.20 -1.77
C PRO A 15 3.25 -2.22 -2.90
N THR A 16 3.60 -3.45 -2.54
CA THR A 16 3.44 -4.60 -3.43
C THR A 16 2.06 -5.20 -3.23
N THR A 17 1.43 -5.68 -4.31
CA THR A 17 0.18 -6.44 -4.21
C THR A 17 0.49 -7.84 -3.70
N GLN A 18 0.17 -8.17 -2.44
CA GLN A 18 -0.02 -9.59 -2.09
C GLN A 18 -1.23 -10.06 -2.88
N GLY A 19 -1.07 -11.10 -3.67
CA GLY A 19 -2.27 -11.67 -4.27
C GLY A 19 -2.03 -12.93 -5.06
N MET A 20 -1.02 -12.97 -5.93
CA MET A 20 -1.04 -14.00 -6.98
C MET A 20 -1.01 -15.44 -6.45
N GLY A 21 -0.17 -15.75 -5.45
CA GLY A 21 -0.09 -17.10 -4.89
C GLY A 21 -1.37 -17.53 -4.13
N SER A 22 -1.88 -16.68 -3.24
CA SER A 22 -3.09 -16.99 -2.46
C SER A 22 -4.35 -17.00 -3.32
N PHE A 23 -4.41 -16.12 -4.32
CA PHE A 23 -5.52 -16.05 -5.26
C PHE A 23 -5.57 -17.29 -6.16
N ALA A 24 -4.42 -17.80 -6.61
CA ALA A 24 -4.37 -19.02 -7.42
C ALA A 24 -4.92 -20.24 -6.67
N VAL A 25 -4.61 -20.37 -5.37
CA VAL A 25 -5.13 -21.46 -4.53
C VAL A 25 -6.64 -21.32 -4.33
N ASP A 26 -7.13 -20.11 -4.04
CA ASP A 26 -8.57 -19.84 -3.92
C ASP A 26 -9.31 -20.14 -5.23
N ALA A 27 -8.76 -19.70 -6.37
CA ALA A 27 -9.35 -19.95 -7.68
C ALA A 27 -9.41 -21.46 -8.00
N LEU A 28 -8.38 -22.22 -7.63
CA LEU A 28 -8.35 -23.68 -7.79
C LEU A 28 -9.43 -24.35 -6.93
N MET A 29 -9.58 -23.94 -5.68
CA MET A 29 -10.64 -24.45 -4.80
C MET A 29 -12.03 -24.15 -5.38
N TRP A 30 -12.25 -22.92 -5.86
CA TRP A 30 -13.49 -22.53 -6.52
C TRP A 30 -13.80 -23.39 -7.74
N LEU A 31 -12.80 -23.68 -8.57
CA LEU A 31 -12.97 -24.54 -9.75
C LEU A 31 -13.44 -25.95 -9.36
N ILE A 32 -12.84 -26.54 -8.33
CA ILE A 32 -13.20 -27.88 -7.85
C ILE A 32 -14.64 -27.88 -7.33
N PHE A 33 -14.99 -26.97 -6.41
CA PHE A 33 -16.34 -26.92 -5.86
C PHE A 33 -17.39 -26.61 -6.93
N PHE A 34 -17.09 -25.70 -7.85
CA PHE A 34 -17.98 -25.36 -8.95
C PHE A 34 -18.22 -26.58 -9.87
N SER A 35 -17.18 -27.35 -10.18
CA SER A 35 -17.32 -28.58 -10.98
C SER A 35 -18.21 -29.63 -10.31
N LEU A 36 -18.11 -29.78 -8.99
CA LEU A 36 -18.95 -30.73 -8.24
C LEU A 36 -20.40 -30.23 -8.14
N SER A 37 -20.58 -28.92 -7.93
CA SER A 37 -21.92 -28.33 -7.78
C SER A 37 -22.71 -28.29 -9.08
N MET A 38 -22.06 -28.24 -10.25
CA MET A 38 -22.72 -28.25 -11.55
C MET A 38 -23.59 -29.50 -11.80
N PHE A 39 -23.26 -30.64 -11.19
CA PHE A 39 -24.04 -31.88 -11.29
C PHE A 39 -25.11 -32.03 -10.21
N SER A 40 -25.27 -31.02 -9.35
CA SER A 40 -26.19 -31.04 -8.21
C SER A 40 -27.22 -29.93 -8.29
N SER A 41 -28.38 -30.14 -7.67
CA SER A 41 -29.38 -29.08 -7.44
C SER A 41 -28.91 -27.98 -6.46
N ILE A 42 -27.68 -28.09 -5.94
CA ILE A 42 -27.07 -27.16 -4.97
C ILE A 42 -26.44 -25.95 -5.68
N PHE A 43 -26.35 -25.95 -7.01
CA PHE A 43 -25.78 -24.85 -7.80
C PHE A 43 -26.27 -23.44 -7.39
N PRO A 44 -27.59 -23.19 -7.16
CA PRO A 44 -28.06 -21.86 -6.77
C PRO A 44 -27.48 -21.39 -5.42
N LEU A 45 -27.24 -22.32 -4.48
CA LEU A 45 -26.67 -22.00 -3.17
C LEU A 45 -25.20 -21.57 -3.26
N MET A 46 -24.48 -22.00 -4.31
CA MET A 46 -23.08 -21.60 -4.55
C MET A 46 -22.93 -20.17 -5.06
N LEU A 47 -24.00 -19.55 -5.59
CA LEU A 47 -23.95 -18.17 -6.06
C LEU A 47 -23.71 -17.17 -4.93
N ILE A 48 -24.22 -17.45 -3.72
CA ILE A 48 -24.06 -16.58 -2.55
C ILE A 48 -22.58 -16.45 -2.14
N PRO A 49 -21.84 -17.54 -1.85
CA PRO A 49 -20.43 -17.44 -1.50
C PRO A 49 -19.56 -16.95 -2.67
N LEU A 50 -19.94 -17.23 -3.92
CA LEU A 50 -19.22 -16.73 -5.10
C LEU A 50 -19.33 -15.20 -5.21
N ALA A 51 -20.53 -14.66 -5.03
CA ALA A 51 -20.75 -13.21 -5.02
C ALA A 51 -20.01 -12.53 -3.85
N TRP A 52 -20.06 -13.15 -2.66
CA TRP A 52 -19.36 -12.65 -1.48
C TRP A 52 -17.83 -12.61 -1.66
N THR A 53 -17.23 -13.70 -2.15
CA THR A 53 -15.78 -13.76 -2.39
C THR A 53 -15.36 -12.77 -3.47
N SER A 54 -16.10 -12.67 -4.57
CA SER A 54 -15.85 -11.69 -5.63
C SER A 54 -15.89 -10.25 -5.11
N TYR A 55 -16.91 -9.91 -4.30
CA TYR A 55 -17.02 -8.60 -3.65
C TYR A 55 -15.81 -8.30 -2.75
N HIS A 56 -15.40 -9.27 -1.92
CA HIS A 56 -14.24 -9.11 -1.05
C HIS A 56 -12.92 -8.96 -1.83
N ILE A 57 -12.74 -9.70 -2.93
CA ILE A 57 -11.53 -9.60 -3.76
C ILE A 57 -11.42 -8.21 -4.39
N LEU A 58 -12.53 -7.67 -4.90
CA LEU A 58 -12.55 -6.36 -5.55
C LEU A 58 -12.31 -5.21 -4.56
N ILE A 59 -12.86 -5.30 -3.34
CA ILE A 59 -12.78 -4.22 -2.35
C ILE A 59 -11.49 -4.27 -1.54
N TYR A 60 -11.03 -5.47 -1.17
CA TYR A 60 -9.84 -5.62 -0.35
C TYR A 60 -8.60 -5.73 -1.22
N ASN A 61 -8.24 -4.63 -1.89
CA ASN A 61 -6.93 -4.48 -2.50
C ASN A 61 -5.87 -4.29 -1.40
N LYS A 62 -5.44 -5.43 -0.84
CA LYS A 62 -4.51 -5.50 0.29
C LYS A 62 -3.09 -5.18 -0.19
N SER A 63 -2.63 -3.98 0.15
CA SER A 63 -1.25 -3.55 -0.05
C SER A 63 -0.32 -4.15 1.00
N THR A 64 0.77 -4.76 0.56
CA THR A 64 1.77 -5.40 1.43
C THR A 64 3.11 -4.69 1.33
N CYS A 65 3.83 -4.63 2.45
CA CYS A 65 5.18 -4.11 2.47
C CYS A 65 6.17 -5.07 1.81
N PRO A 66 6.98 -4.62 0.83
CA PRO A 66 7.98 -5.46 0.17
C PRO A 66 9.09 -5.94 1.12
N LYS A 67 9.39 -5.16 2.17
CA LYS A 67 10.52 -5.43 3.07
C LYS A 67 10.20 -6.48 4.14
N CYS A 68 8.97 -6.53 4.64
CA CYS A 68 8.61 -7.40 5.76
C CYS A 68 7.36 -8.26 5.54
N GLY A 69 6.70 -8.15 4.38
CA GLY A 69 5.51 -8.95 4.05
C GLY A 69 4.27 -8.64 4.89
N ARG A 70 4.28 -7.59 5.72
CA ARG A 70 3.13 -7.19 6.55
C ARG A 70 2.17 -6.30 5.76
N LEU A 71 0.87 -6.45 6.03
CA LEU A 71 -0.26 -5.76 5.39
C LEU A 71 -0.51 -4.33 5.90
N ASN A 72 0.32 -3.82 6.80
CA ASN A 72 0.10 -2.54 7.49
C ASN A 72 0.89 -1.40 6.85
N MET A 73 0.66 -1.14 5.55
CA MET A 73 1.14 0.07 4.89
C MET A 73 0.04 1.14 4.88
N VAL A 74 0.36 2.32 5.43
CA VAL A 74 -0.57 3.47 5.55
C VAL A 74 -0.08 4.61 4.69
N ARG A 75 -1.00 5.42 4.16
CA ARG A 75 -0.64 6.64 3.41
C ARG A 75 0.17 7.58 4.31
N LEU A 76 1.25 8.17 3.78
CA LEU A 76 2.10 9.13 4.49
C LEU A 76 1.30 10.34 5.01
N GLU A 77 0.34 10.81 4.23
CA GLU A 77 -0.53 11.94 4.57
C GLU A 77 -1.45 11.66 5.77
N SER A 78 -1.74 10.38 6.07
CA SER A 78 -2.65 10.01 7.15
C SER A 78 -2.07 10.33 8.53
N ARG A 79 -2.94 10.59 9.53
CA ARG A 79 -2.51 10.82 10.93
C ARG A 79 -1.63 9.68 11.47
N LYS A 80 -1.91 8.43 11.06
CA LYS A 80 -1.09 7.25 11.40
C LYS A 80 0.27 7.27 10.69
N GLY A 81 0.30 7.65 9.41
CA GLY A 81 1.54 7.77 8.63
C GLY A 81 2.49 8.83 9.20
N LYS A 82 1.96 10.01 9.54
CA LYS A 82 2.73 11.09 10.19
C LYS A 82 3.34 10.67 11.53
N ARG A 83 2.61 9.89 12.34
CA ARG A 83 3.13 9.34 13.60
C ARG A 83 4.24 8.31 13.37
N ALA A 84 4.11 7.47 12.35
CA ALA A 84 5.14 6.49 12.01
C ALA A 84 6.44 7.15 11.53
N LEU A 85 6.35 8.28 10.82
CA LEU A 85 7.50 9.08 10.39
C LEU A 85 8.26 9.72 11.58
N GLN A 86 7.59 10.03 12.68
CA GLN A 86 8.18 10.62 13.87
C GLN A 86 8.69 9.58 14.88
N GLY A 87 8.56 8.28 14.56
CA GLY A 87 9.03 7.20 15.41
C GLY A 87 10.56 7.11 15.50
N PRO A 88 11.12 6.56 16.59
CA PRO A 88 12.56 6.59 16.90
C PRO A 88 13.47 5.78 15.97
N SER A 89 12.93 5.15 14.91
CA SER A 89 13.64 4.17 14.08
C SER A 89 13.53 4.42 12.57
N VAL A 90 13.10 5.61 12.14
CA VAL A 90 13.14 5.97 10.72
C VAL A 90 14.59 6.29 10.31
N LYS A 91 15.40 5.23 10.10
CA LYS A 91 16.59 5.35 9.27
C LYS A 91 16.09 5.57 7.85
N VAL A 92 16.00 6.82 7.43
CA VAL A 92 15.63 7.15 6.06
C VAL A 92 16.77 6.73 5.15
N SER A 93 16.79 5.46 4.78
CA SER A 93 17.61 4.96 3.70
C SER A 93 16.92 5.37 2.41
N TYR A 94 17.12 6.63 2.01
CA TYR A 94 16.86 7.07 0.65
C TYR A 94 17.76 6.23 -0.26
N SER A 95 17.18 5.27 -0.98
CA SER A 95 17.86 4.71 -2.14
C SER A 95 17.96 5.86 -3.14
N ALA A 96 19.18 6.33 -3.36
CA ALA A 96 19.53 7.30 -4.39
C ALA A 96 19.11 6.75 -5.76
N ALA A 97 17.87 7.00 -6.14
CA ALA A 97 17.41 6.89 -7.50
C ALA A 97 17.19 8.34 -7.95
N GLU A 98 18.24 8.87 -8.59
CA GLU A 98 18.27 10.02 -9.49
C GLU A 98 17.56 11.30 -9.01
N ASP A 99 18.39 12.22 -8.53
CA ASP A 99 18.11 13.65 -8.35
C ASP A 99 17.95 14.28 -9.74
N PRO A 100 16.74 14.64 -10.22
CA PRO A 100 16.61 15.43 -11.42
C PRO A 100 16.83 16.89 -11.01
N GLU A 101 18.03 17.40 -11.33
CA GLU A 101 18.37 18.83 -11.44
C GLU A 101 17.57 19.77 -10.54
N ARG A 102 18.08 20.01 -9.33
CA ARG A 102 17.72 21.17 -8.52
C ARG A 102 18.07 22.45 -9.31
N PRO A 103 17.09 23.28 -9.72
CA PRO A 103 17.38 24.55 -10.35
C PRO A 103 18.01 25.48 -9.31
N ASP A 104 19.07 26.17 -9.73
CA ASP A 104 19.89 27.06 -8.91
C ASP A 104 19.06 28.02 -8.05
N GLU A 105 19.24 27.89 -6.74
CA GLU A 105 18.71 28.80 -5.74
C GLU A 105 19.44 30.14 -5.88
N GLN A 106 18.78 31.12 -6.49
CA GLN A 106 19.29 32.49 -6.60
C GLN A 106 19.51 33.10 -5.21
N PRO A 107 20.66 33.74 -4.94
CA PRO A 107 20.94 34.36 -3.65
C PRO A 107 19.91 35.44 -3.31
N GLN A 108 19.17 35.28 -2.22
CA GLN A 108 18.31 36.34 -1.71
C GLN A 108 19.17 37.52 -1.23
N PRO A 109 18.82 38.76 -1.61
CA PRO A 109 19.53 39.95 -1.13
C PRO A 109 19.29 40.19 0.38
N PRO A 110 20.24 40.80 1.09
CA PRO A 110 20.14 41.04 2.52
C PRO A 110 18.97 41.97 2.87
N ARG A 111 18.09 41.50 3.76
CA ARG A 111 17.06 42.33 4.40
C ARG A 111 17.73 43.45 5.20
N ARG A 112 17.58 44.69 4.74
CA ARG A 112 17.90 45.89 5.53
C ARG A 112 16.99 45.92 6.77
N ARG A 113 17.60 45.96 7.96
CA ARG A 113 16.92 46.34 9.20
C ARG A 113 16.50 47.80 9.08
N ALA A 114 15.20 48.06 9.10
CA ALA A 114 14.70 49.39 9.44
C ALA A 114 14.94 49.61 10.93
N SER A 115 15.95 50.44 11.24
CA SER A 115 16.02 51.21 12.47
C SER A 115 15.08 52.41 12.35
N ASP A 116 14.65 52.94 13.49
CA ASP A 116 13.98 54.24 13.70
C ASP A 116 12.45 54.16 13.54
N ARG A 117 11.60 54.55 14.50
CA ARG A 117 11.70 55.46 15.65
C ARG A 117 10.62 55.10 16.68
#